data_AF-A0A815DXY4-F1
#
_entry.id   AF-A0A815DXY4-F1
#
_cell.length_a   1.000
_cell.length_b   1.000
_cell.length_c   1.000
_cell.angle_alpha   90.00
_cell.angle_beta   90.00
_cell.angle_gamma   90.00
#
_symmetry.space_group_name_H-M   'P 1'
#
loop_
_entity.id
_entity.type
_entity.pdbx_description
1 polymer ?
#
loop_
_entity_poly.entity_id
_entity_poly.type
_entity_poly.pdbx_seq_one_letter_code
_entity_poly.pdbx_strand_id
1 'polypeptide(L)'
;RCHTNLSMDVFLSQPTTHNHAPNPDRIPVIQLHNEVKQRAATTDEPTSSILHSALRTFPLRAAGELTRTDIIIQTIRRQRTTPAIIPSGHLPEDLKKTYRGEDFLLYEDNEMIIFTTKTNLSILKQSKHWFADGTFKVSYQLRNVQH
;
A
#
# COMPACT_ATOMS: atom_id res chain seq x y z
N ARG A 1 8.49 19.72 4.25
CA ARG A 1 7.78 20.94 4.71
C ARG A 1 7.38 21.73 3.48
N CYS A 2 6.11 21.67 3.09
CA CYS A 2 5.59 22.45 1.98
C CYS A 2 5.00 23.75 2.56
N HIS A 3 5.60 24.89 2.23
CA HIS A 3 5.05 26.20 2.57
C HIS A 3 4.21 26.68 1.39
N THR A 4 2.93 26.95 1.61
CA THR A 4 2.11 27.69 0.64
C THR A 4 2.06 29.14 1.12
N ASN A 5 2.67 30.05 0.37
CA ASN A 5 2.49 31.48 0.58
C ASN A 5 1.29 31.90 -0.27
N LEU A 6 0.38 32.70 0.30
CA LEU A 6 -0.90 33.12 -0.30
C LEU A 6 -0.76 34.09 -1.50
N SER A 7 0.43 34.16 -2.08
CA SER A 7 0.73 34.89 -3.31
C SER A 7 1.83 34.11 -4.03
N MET A 8 1.59 33.76 -5.30
CA MET A 8 2.44 32.99 -6.21
C MET A 8 2.22 31.46 -6.16
N ASP A 9 1.44 30.96 -7.12
CA ASP A 9 1.35 29.55 -7.53
C ASP A 9 2.70 29.06 -8.08
N VAL A 10 3.66 28.82 -7.20
CA VAL A 10 4.91 28.16 -7.56
C VAL A 10 5.06 26.92 -6.70
N PHE A 11 4.84 25.75 -7.31
CA PHE A 11 5.25 24.48 -6.75
C PHE A 11 6.80 24.43 -6.74
N LEU A 12 7.41 24.76 -5.60
CA LEU A 12 8.83 24.47 -5.35
C LEU A 12 8.96 23.02 -4.85
N SER A 13 8.63 22.03 -5.68
CA SER A 13 8.95 20.63 -5.39
C SER A 13 10.29 20.28 -6.04
N GLN A 14 11.37 20.42 -5.28
CA GLN A 14 12.57 19.64 -5.59
C GLN A 14 12.28 18.17 -5.21
N PRO A 15 12.60 17.19 -6.06
CA PRO A 15 12.57 15.79 -5.65
C PRO A 15 13.31 15.65 -4.33
N THR A 16 12.70 14.98 -3.36
CA THR A 16 13.38 14.75 -2.09
C THR A 16 14.67 13.98 -2.37
N THR A 17 15.81 14.60 -2.09
CA THR A 17 17.10 13.91 -2.14
C THR A 17 16.97 12.70 -1.22
N HIS A 18 17.05 11.49 -1.79
CA HIS A 18 16.94 10.28 -0.99
C HIS A 18 18.05 10.32 0.07
N ASN A 19 17.69 10.40 1.35
CA ASN A 19 18.64 10.43 2.47
C ASN A 19 19.35 9.07 2.70
N HIS A 20 19.14 8.10 1.80
CA HIS A 20 19.75 6.79 1.81
C HIS A 20 19.87 6.26 0.39
N ALA A 21 20.91 5.46 0.13
CA ALA A 21 21.03 4.71 -1.10
C ALA A 21 19.93 3.62 -1.17
N PRO A 22 19.52 3.19 -2.38
CA PRO A 22 18.65 2.03 -2.54
C PRO A 22 19.21 0.81 -1.80
N ASN A 23 18.37 0.09 -1.07
CA ASN A 23 18.75 -1.16 -0.43
C ASN A 23 18.39 -2.35 -1.34
N PRO A 24 19.36 -2.96 -2.05
CA PRO A 24 19.11 -4.05 -2.98
C PRO A 24 18.59 -5.32 -2.30
N ASP A 25 18.90 -5.52 -1.02
CA ASP A 25 18.49 -6.69 -0.25
C ASP A 25 16.99 -6.67 0.10
N ARG A 26 16.32 -5.52 -0.05
CA ARG A 26 14.85 -5.44 0.05
C ARG A 26 14.14 -6.02 -1.17
N ILE A 27 14.80 -6.11 -2.33
CA ILE A 27 14.17 -6.60 -3.56
C ILE A 27 13.75 -8.08 -3.41
N PRO A 28 14.63 -9.01 -2.98
CA PRO A 28 14.22 -10.38 -2.71
C PRO A 28 13.10 -10.52 -1.68
N VAL A 29 13.08 -9.66 -0.66
CA VAL A 29 12.02 -9.66 0.38
C VAL A 29 10.68 -9.29 -0.21
N ILE A 30 10.63 -8.26 -1.07
CA ILE A 30 9.40 -7.87 -1.78
C ILE A 30 8.93 -9.00 -2.70
N GLN A 31 9.86 -9.62 -3.44
CA GLN A 31 9.55 -10.74 -4.34
C GLN A 31 8.98 -11.93 -3.58
N LEU A 32 9.60 -12.33 -2.46
CA LEU A 32 9.10 -13.38 -1.59
C LEU A 32 7.67 -13.09 -1.11
N HIS A 33 7.42 -11.87 -0.62
CA HIS A 33 6.08 -11.48 -0.17
C HIS A 33 5.04 -11.52 -1.28
N ASN A 34 5.41 -11.17 -2.50
CA ASN A 34 4.51 -11.24 -3.65
C ASN A 34 4.25 -12.71 -4.06
N GLU A 35 5.28 -13.55 -4.08
CA GLU A 35 5.15 -14.98 -4.38
C GLU A 35 4.21 -15.68 -3.40
N VAL A 36 4.45 -15.53 -2.08
CA VAL A 36 3.63 -16.20 -1.07
C VAL A 36 2.18 -15.71 -1.10
N LYS A 37 1.95 -14.42 -1.41
CA LYS A 37 0.59 -13.89 -1.59
C LYS A 37 -0.07 -14.45 -2.83
N GLN A 38 0.63 -14.48 -3.95
CA GLN A 38 0.09 -15.02 -5.20
C GLN A 38 -0.28 -16.49 -5.01
N ARG A 39 0.63 -17.33 -4.52
CA ARG A 39 0.36 -18.75 -4.26
C ARG A 39 -0.77 -18.95 -3.25
N ALA A 40 -0.84 -18.13 -2.20
CA ALA A 40 -1.92 -18.19 -1.23
C ALA A 40 -3.30 -17.85 -1.83
N ALA A 41 -3.34 -17.03 -2.88
CA ALA A 41 -4.57 -16.65 -3.57
C ALA A 41 -4.99 -17.64 -4.66
N THR A 42 -4.06 -18.37 -5.25
CA THR A 42 -4.31 -19.19 -6.46
C THR A 42 -4.17 -20.70 -6.25
N THR A 43 -3.75 -21.16 -5.07
CA THR A 43 -3.49 -22.57 -4.79
C THR A 43 -4.00 -23.00 -3.42
N ASP A 44 -4.27 -24.31 -3.28
CA ASP A 44 -4.70 -24.96 -2.02
C ASP A 44 -3.54 -25.56 -1.22
N GLU A 45 -2.29 -25.24 -1.55
CA GLU A 45 -1.12 -25.77 -0.85
C GLU A 45 -1.18 -25.50 0.67
N PRO A 46 -0.60 -26.34 1.55
CA PRO A 46 -0.49 -25.99 2.95
C PRO A 46 0.36 -24.73 3.16
N THR A 47 0.01 -23.89 4.16
CA THR A 47 0.78 -22.66 4.47
C THR A 47 2.26 -22.94 4.73
N SER A 48 2.57 -24.05 5.42
CA SER A 48 3.95 -24.49 5.64
C SER A 48 4.67 -24.82 4.33
N SER A 49 3.99 -25.47 3.38
CA SER A 49 4.55 -25.80 2.06
C SER A 49 4.96 -24.53 1.31
N ILE A 50 4.04 -23.56 1.19
CA ILE A 50 4.31 -22.28 0.51
C ILE A 50 5.50 -21.58 1.14
N LEU A 51 5.52 -21.49 2.47
CA LEU A 51 6.60 -20.82 3.20
C LEU A 51 7.96 -21.53 3.01
N HIS A 52 8.04 -22.83 3.25
CA HIS A 52 9.30 -23.57 3.16
C HIS A 52 9.85 -23.57 1.74
N SER A 53 8.97 -23.71 0.75
CA SER A 53 9.33 -23.62 -0.67
C SER A 53 9.91 -22.26 -1.01
N ALA A 54 9.26 -21.17 -0.59
CA ALA A 54 9.71 -19.81 -0.87
C ALA A 54 11.01 -19.46 -0.12
N LEU A 55 11.18 -19.93 1.12
CA LEU A 55 12.41 -19.71 1.89
C LEU A 55 13.60 -20.52 1.35
N ARG A 56 13.36 -21.69 0.74
CA ARG A 56 14.44 -22.54 0.18
C ARG A 56 15.20 -21.84 -0.94
N THR A 57 14.53 -21.00 -1.73
CA THR A 57 15.11 -20.24 -2.83
C THR A 57 15.53 -18.83 -2.43
N PHE A 58 15.30 -18.43 -1.16
CA PHE A 58 15.58 -17.08 -0.68
C PHE A 58 17.09 -16.85 -0.50
N PRO A 59 17.64 -15.72 -1.00
CA PRO A 59 19.08 -15.50 -0.98
C PRO A 59 19.59 -15.12 0.41
N LEU A 60 20.65 -15.80 0.87
CA LEU A 60 21.25 -15.59 2.20
C LEU A 60 21.67 -14.14 2.46
N ARG A 61 22.17 -13.43 1.42
CA ARG A 61 22.56 -12.01 1.54
C ARG A 61 21.44 -11.09 2.02
N ALA A 62 20.19 -11.44 1.71
CA ALA A 62 19.01 -10.66 2.09
C ALA A 62 18.33 -11.18 3.37
N ALA A 63 18.91 -12.18 4.05
CA ALA A 63 18.32 -12.78 5.24
C ALA A 63 18.13 -11.78 6.38
N GLY A 64 19.02 -10.78 6.49
CA GLY A 64 18.90 -9.72 7.50
C GLY A 64 17.70 -8.78 7.31
N GLU A 65 17.16 -8.68 6.09
CA GLU A 65 16.00 -7.85 5.76
C GLU A 65 14.68 -8.63 5.86
N LEU A 66 14.74 -9.94 6.09
CA LEU A 66 13.58 -10.80 6.07
C LEU A 66 12.72 -10.60 7.33
N THR A 67 11.41 -10.49 7.14
CA THR A 67 10.47 -10.44 8.26
C THR A 67 10.39 -11.80 8.96
N ARG A 68 10.00 -11.78 10.24
CA ARG A 68 9.83 -13.02 11.00
C ARG A 68 8.82 -13.96 10.33
N THR A 69 9.09 -15.26 10.42
CA THR A 69 8.33 -16.31 9.73
C THR A 69 6.85 -16.33 10.09
N ASP A 70 6.49 -16.00 11.33
CA ASP A 70 5.12 -15.90 11.82
C ASP A 70 4.32 -14.81 11.08
N ILE A 71 4.96 -13.69 10.72
CA ILE A 71 4.35 -12.61 9.94
C ILE A 71 4.07 -13.05 8.50
N ILE A 72 4.97 -13.85 7.92
CA ILE A 72 4.78 -14.42 6.58
C ILE A 72 3.62 -15.43 6.59
N ILE A 73 3.56 -16.30 7.60
CA ILE A 73 2.43 -17.22 7.82
C ILE A 73 1.11 -16.47 7.95
N GLN A 74 1.10 -15.40 8.76
CA GLN A 74 -0.10 -14.58 8.93
C GLN A 74 -0.51 -13.91 7.62
N THR A 75 0.44 -13.47 6.80
CA THR A 75 0.19 -12.91 5.47
C THR A 75 -0.49 -13.94 4.56
N ILE A 76 0.02 -15.18 4.50
CA ILE A 76 -0.57 -16.27 3.72
C ILE A 76 -2.01 -16.54 4.15
N ARG A 77 -2.25 -16.64 5.48
CA ARG A 77 -3.59 -16.89 6.02
C ARG A 77 -4.58 -15.77 5.69
N ARG A 78 -4.16 -14.51 5.86
CA ARG A 78 -4.99 -13.35 5.51
C ARG A 78 -5.34 -13.30 4.03
N GLN A 79 -4.38 -13.63 3.17
CA GLN A 79 -4.60 -13.63 1.73
C GLN A 79 -5.67 -14.64 1.31
N ARG A 80 -5.73 -15.82 1.95
CA ARG A 80 -6.77 -16.83 1.70
C ARG A 80 -8.17 -16.40 2.11
N THR A 81 -8.26 -15.61 3.18
CA THR A 81 -9.54 -15.09 3.67
C THR A 81 -9.91 -13.75 3.04
N THR A 82 -9.04 -13.19 2.20
CA THR A 82 -9.32 -11.91 1.53
C THR A 82 -10.35 -12.16 0.44
N PRO A 83 -11.52 -11.48 0.47
CA PRO A 83 -12.51 -11.61 -0.58
C PRO A 83 -11.89 -11.26 -1.93
N ALA A 84 -12.24 -12.03 -2.97
CA ALA A 84 -11.86 -11.67 -4.33
C ALA A 84 -12.42 -10.27 -4.64
N ILE A 85 -11.55 -9.33 -5.03
CA ILE A 85 -11.99 -8.01 -5.49
C ILE A 85 -12.72 -8.24 -6.81
N ILE A 86 -14.05 -8.14 -6.79
CA ILE A 86 -14.84 -8.08 -8.02
C ILE A 86 -14.44 -6.76 -8.69
N PRO A 87 -13.96 -6.76 -9.94
CA PRO A 87 -13.55 -5.54 -10.63
C PRO A 87 -14.80 -4.78 -11.08
N SER A 88 -15.53 -4.20 -10.13
CA SER A 88 -16.65 -3.29 -10.41
C SER A 88 -16.18 -1.89 -10.76
N GLY A 89 -14.86 -1.61 -10.68
CA GLY A 89 -14.31 -0.27 -10.82
C GLY A 89 -14.62 0.66 -9.64
N HIS A 90 -15.41 0.20 -8.68
CA HIS A 90 -15.87 0.96 -7.52
C HIS A 90 -15.51 0.25 -6.22
N LEU A 91 -15.30 1.04 -5.17
CA LEU A 91 -15.04 0.54 -3.84
C LEU A 91 -16.24 -0.27 -3.32
N PRO A 92 -16.04 -1.46 -2.73
CA PRO A 92 -17.08 -2.19 -2.01
C PRO A 92 -17.76 -1.34 -0.93
N GLU A 93 -19.08 -1.49 -0.76
CA GLU A 93 -19.88 -0.71 0.21
C GLU A 93 -19.33 -0.80 1.64
N ASP A 94 -18.85 -1.98 2.06
CA ASP A 94 -18.28 -2.20 3.39
C ASP A 94 -17.00 -1.38 3.65
N LEU A 95 -16.34 -0.91 2.59
CA LEU A 95 -15.14 -0.08 2.66
C LEU A 95 -15.44 1.42 2.54
N LYS A 96 -16.69 1.81 2.26
CA LYS A 96 -17.12 3.22 2.16
C LYS A 96 -17.35 3.87 3.52
N LYS A 97 -17.36 3.08 4.59
CA LYS A 97 -17.65 3.52 5.96
C LYS A 97 -16.49 3.26 6.91
N THR A 98 -16.39 4.08 7.95
CA THR A 98 -15.48 3.83 9.07
C THR A 98 -15.97 2.65 9.91
N TYR A 99 -15.11 2.11 10.78
CA TYR A 99 -15.52 1.10 11.79
C TYR A 99 -16.62 1.57 12.75
N ARG A 100 -16.88 2.88 12.81
CA ARG A 100 -17.96 3.48 13.61
C ARG A 100 -19.25 3.71 12.80
N GLY A 101 -19.28 3.32 11.53
CA GLY A 101 -20.42 3.47 10.63
C GLY A 101 -20.57 4.85 9.99
N GLU A 102 -19.63 5.79 10.22
CA GLU A 102 -19.61 7.10 9.56
C GLU A 102 -19.18 6.96 8.10
N ASP A 103 -19.80 7.72 7.19
CA ASP A 103 -19.39 7.78 5.79
C ASP A 103 -17.94 8.29 5.69
N PHE A 104 -17.13 7.53 4.96
CA PHE A 104 -15.69 7.77 4.81
C PHE A 104 -15.26 8.02 3.37
N LEU A 105 -16.05 7.56 2.40
CA LEU A 105 -15.84 7.89 1.00
C LEU A 105 -16.51 9.25 0.69
N LEU A 106 -15.69 10.28 0.45
CA LEU A 106 -16.18 11.61 0.07
C LEU A 106 -16.39 11.72 -1.45
N TYR A 107 -15.46 11.14 -2.22
CA TYR A 107 -15.44 11.23 -3.68
C TYR A 107 -14.80 10.00 -4.28
N GLU A 108 -15.33 9.55 -5.41
CA GLU A 108 -14.81 8.44 -6.21
C GLU A 108 -15.10 8.70 -7.68
N ASP A 109 -14.06 8.70 -8.50
CA ASP A 109 -14.14 8.55 -9.95
C ASP A 109 -13.03 7.61 -10.45
N ASN A 110 -12.80 7.58 -11.77
CA ASN A 110 -11.81 6.70 -12.38
C ASN A 110 -10.35 7.10 -12.09
N GLU A 111 -10.09 8.34 -11.67
CA GLU A 111 -8.73 8.89 -11.51
C GLU A 111 -8.37 9.12 -10.03
N MET A 112 -9.38 9.37 -9.19
CA MET A 112 -9.20 9.85 -7.85
C MET A 112 -10.26 9.29 -6.90
N ILE A 113 -9.78 8.86 -5.73
CA ILE A 113 -10.62 8.50 -4.59
C ILE A 113 -10.22 9.37 -3.41
N ILE A 114 -11.18 10.07 -2.81
CA ILE A 114 -10.96 10.90 -1.62
C ILE A 114 -11.66 10.27 -0.43
N PHE A 115 -10.86 9.92 0.58
CA PHE A 115 -11.32 9.41 1.86
C PHE A 115 -11.27 10.48 2.93
N THR A 116 -12.42 10.80 3.52
CA THR A 116 -12.52 11.66 4.71
C THR A 116 -13.91 11.58 5.32
N THR A 117 -14.09 12.13 6.51
CA THR A 117 -15.39 12.22 7.17
C THR A 117 -15.87 13.67 7.26
N LYS A 118 -17.18 13.88 7.47
CA LYS A 118 -17.74 15.21 7.74
C LYS A 118 -17.10 15.85 8.97
N THR A 119 -16.77 15.03 9.96
CA THR A 119 -16.06 15.45 11.17
C THR A 119 -14.66 15.98 10.84
N ASN A 120 -13.88 15.22 10.05
CA ASN A 120 -12.55 15.66 9.61
C ASN A 120 -12.63 16.97 8.82
N LEU A 121 -13.59 17.08 7.88
CA LEU A 121 -13.81 18.31 7.12
C LEU A 121 -14.18 19.51 8.01
N SER A 122 -14.97 19.29 9.05
CA SER A 122 -15.35 20.34 9.99
C SER A 122 -14.15 20.82 10.82
N ILE A 123 -13.31 19.90 11.28
CA ILE A 123 -12.06 20.21 11.99
C ILE A 123 -11.13 21.01 11.08
N LEU A 124 -10.94 20.55 9.84
CA LEU A 124 -10.15 21.25 8.85
C LEU A 124 -10.70 22.65 8.59
N LYS A 125 -12.00 22.80 8.37
CA LYS A 125 -12.66 24.10 8.14
C LYS A 125 -12.47 25.10 9.29
N GLN A 126 -12.45 24.63 10.54
CA GLN A 126 -12.29 25.49 11.72
C GLN A 126 -10.81 25.77 12.06
N SER A 127 -9.89 24.99 11.50
CA SER A 127 -8.46 25.13 11.77
C SER A 127 -7.85 26.24 10.92
N LYS A 128 -7.31 27.28 11.58
CA LYS A 128 -6.63 28.41 10.92
C LYS A 128 -5.37 28.00 10.15
N HIS A 129 -4.71 26.93 10.59
CA HIS A 129 -3.46 26.44 10.01
C HIS A 129 -3.54 24.92 9.83
N TRP A 130 -3.15 24.43 8.65
CA TRP A 130 -3.07 23.00 8.37
C TRP A 130 -1.61 22.60 8.21
N PHE A 131 -1.20 21.57 8.94
CA PHE A 131 0.09 20.94 8.77
C PHE A 131 -0.15 19.57 8.15
N ALA A 132 0.20 19.42 6.88
CA ALA A 132 0.12 18.15 6.18
C ALA A 132 1.53 17.72 5.76
N ASP A 133 1.88 16.47 6.09
CA ASP A 133 3.04 15.77 5.53
C ASP A 133 2.52 14.63 4.66
N GLY A 134 2.84 14.66 3.37
CA GLY A 134 2.29 13.72 2.41
C GLY A 134 3.08 12.43 2.38
N THR A 135 2.44 11.30 2.70
CA THR A 135 2.99 9.98 2.37
C THR A 135 2.44 9.56 1.01
N PHE A 136 3.21 9.80 -0.05
CA PHE A 136 2.83 9.37 -1.39
C PHE A 136 3.41 7.98 -1.65
N LYS A 137 2.54 7.04 -2.03
CA LYS A 137 2.95 5.74 -2.54
C LYS A 137 2.57 5.68 -4.01
N VAL A 138 3.58 5.72 -4.88
CA VAL A 138 3.41 5.54 -6.33
C VAL A 138 3.60 4.06 -6.64
N SER A 139 2.60 3.43 -7.26
CA SER A 139 2.76 2.09 -7.85
C SER A 139 2.88 2.23 -9.36
N TYR A 140 4.04 1.90 -9.90
CA TYR A 140 4.19 1.73 -11.34
C TYR A 140 3.64 0.37 -11.73
N GLN A 141 2.61 0.35 -12.57
CA GLN A 141 2.25 -0.86 -13.30
C GLN A 141 3.30 -1.00 -14.42
N LEU A 142 4.28 -1.89 -14.22
CA LEU A 142 5.17 -2.29 -15.30
C LEU A 142 4.32 -2.96 -16.38
N ARG A 143 4.00 -2.23 -17.45
CA ARG A 143 3.45 -2.84 -18.66
C ARG A 143 4.57 -3.68 -19.25
N ASN A 144 4.45 -5.00 -19.14
CA ASN A 144 5.31 -5.92 -19.88
C ASN A 144 5.04 -5.67 -21.37
N VAL A 145 5.91 -4.90 -22.01
CA VAL A 145 5.95 -4.81 -23.47
C VAL A 145 6.56 -6.12 -23.93
N GLN A 146 5.72 -7.05 -24.39
CA GLN A 146 6.21 -8.19 -25.15
C GLN A 146 6.71 -7.66 -26.49
N HIS A 147 8.00 -7.80 -26.73
CA HIS A 147 8.61 -7.74 -28.06
C HIS A 147 8.64 -9.14 -28.66
#